data_AF-A0A9D2SAZ8-F1
#
_entry.id   AF-A0A9D2SAZ8-F1
#
_cell.length_a   1.000
_cell.length_b   1.000
_cell.length_c   1.000
_cell.angle_alpha   90.00
_cell.angle_beta   90.00
_cell.angle_gamma   90.00
#
_symmetry.space_group_name_H-M   'P 1'
#
loop_
_entity.id
_entity.type
_entity.pdbx_description
1 polymer ?
#
loop_
_entity_poly.entity_id
_entity_poly.type
_entity_poly.pdbx_seq_one_letter_code
_entity_poly.pdbx_strand_id
1 'polypeptide(L)'
;MEQTRLDQGYVTLTDAPELMKLLEDIFTDEFMQKHTRFENFDGFKFSSAVMVNWKADTIVYAPLLLDSFVKESTQFADWDEMVRSATSLRYHCS
;
A
#
# COMPACT_ATOMS: atom_id res chain seq x y z
N MET A 1 9.73 -5.76 -20.03
CA MET A 1 9.72 -4.40 -19.46
C MET A 1 8.27 -4.01 -19.36
N GLU A 2 7.70 -4.15 -18.16
CA GLU A 2 6.27 -3.91 -17.94
C GLU A 2 6.00 -2.41 -18.06
N GLN A 3 5.17 -2.06 -19.03
CA GLN A 3 4.94 -0.68 -19.43
C GLN A 3 3.87 -0.09 -18.52
N THR A 4 4.30 0.64 -17.49
CA THR A 4 3.41 1.47 -16.65
C THR A 4 2.79 2.55 -17.55
N ARG A 5 1.59 2.28 -18.10
CA ARG A 5 0.83 3.30 -18.83
C ARG A 5 0.24 4.28 -17.82
N LEU A 6 0.83 5.47 -17.76
CA LEU A 6 0.34 6.64 -17.02
C LEU A 6 -0.87 7.31 -17.71
N ASP A 7 -1.62 6.58 -18.51
CA ASP A 7 -2.80 7.12 -19.17
C ASP A 7 -3.95 7.13 -18.14
N GLN A 8 -4.34 8.34 -17.70
CA GLN A 8 -5.58 8.65 -16.96
C GLN A 8 -5.54 8.60 -15.42
N GLY A 9 -4.38 8.85 -14.77
CA GLY A 9 -4.35 9.10 -13.32
C GLY A 9 -4.58 7.85 -12.44
N TYR A 10 -4.57 6.68 -13.06
CA TYR A 10 -4.57 5.38 -12.39
C TYR A 10 -3.29 4.62 -12.74
N VAL A 11 -2.82 3.81 -11.80
CA VAL A 11 -1.71 2.87 -11.98
C VAL A 11 -2.29 1.46 -11.98
N THR A 12 -1.82 0.63 -12.91
CA THR A 12 -2.16 -0.78 -13.02
C THR A 12 -0.92 -1.62 -12.69
N LEU A 13 -1.09 -2.62 -11.84
CA LEU A 13 -0.05 -3.55 -11.40
C LEU A 13 -0.50 -4.97 -11.73
N THR A 14 0.26 -5.69 -12.55
CA THR A 14 -0.11 -7.01 -13.11
C THR A 14 0.49 -8.21 -12.37
N ASP A 15 1.45 -7.99 -11.46
CA ASP A 15 2.01 -9.00 -10.56
C ASP A 15 1.42 -8.90 -9.14
N ALA A 16 0.10 -8.75 -9.04
CA ALA A 16 -0.57 -8.49 -7.78
C ALA A 16 -0.32 -9.56 -6.69
N PRO A 17 -0.27 -10.89 -6.97
CA PRO A 17 -0.12 -11.88 -5.91
C PRO A 17 1.22 -11.81 -5.16
N GLU A 18 2.33 -11.57 -5.85
CA GLU A 18 3.65 -11.43 -5.21
C GLU A 18 3.77 -10.11 -4.46
N LEU A 19 3.26 -9.03 -5.05
CA LEU A 19 3.17 -7.74 -4.37
C LEU A 19 2.33 -7.84 -3.11
N MET A 20 1.17 -8.50 -3.15
CA MET A 20 0.29 -8.66 -1.98
C MET A 20 0.96 -9.40 -0.85
N LYS A 21 1.70 -10.48 -1.15
CA LYS A 21 2.49 -11.19 -0.15
C LYS A 21 3.54 -10.29 0.49
N LEU A 22 4.22 -9.47 -0.31
CA LEU A 22 5.20 -8.51 0.20
C LEU A 22 4.54 -7.47 1.10
N LEU A 23 3.43 -6.88 0.67
CA LEU A 23 2.69 -5.89 1.45
C LEU A 23 2.18 -6.47 2.78
N GLU A 24 1.68 -7.71 2.76
CA GLU A 24 1.26 -8.44 3.96
C GLU A 24 2.43 -8.78 4.90
N ASP A 25 3.64 -8.98 4.37
CA ASP A 25 4.83 -9.25 5.20
C ASP A 25 5.42 -7.99 5.84
N ILE A 26 5.37 -6.84 5.16
CA ILE A 26 5.92 -5.58 5.69
C ILE A 26 4.92 -4.83 6.59
N PHE A 27 3.62 -4.89 6.30
CA PHE A 27 2.57 -4.23 7.08
C PHE A 27 2.01 -5.13 8.18
N THR A 28 2.89 -5.48 9.12
CA THR A 28 2.51 -6.26 10.31
C THR A 28 1.52 -5.48 11.18
N ASP A 29 0.75 -6.20 12.00
CA ASP A 29 -0.18 -5.59 12.97
C ASP A 29 0.52 -4.56 13.88
N GLU A 30 1.74 -4.86 14.33
CA GLU A 30 2.55 -3.92 15.13
C GLU A 30 2.86 -2.63 14.37
N PHE A 31 3.27 -2.73 13.10
CA PHE A 31 3.52 -1.55 12.28
C PHE A 31 2.24 -0.74 12.09
N MET A 32 1.13 -1.41 11.79
CA MET A 32 -0.16 -0.77 11.53
C MET A 32 -0.67 -0.02 12.76
N GLN A 33 -0.64 -0.64 13.93
CA GLN A 33 -1.09 -0.03 15.19
C GLN A 33 -0.21 1.15 15.61
N LYS A 34 1.10 1.10 15.31
CA LYS A 34 2.05 2.14 15.71
C LYS A 34 2.02 3.37 14.80
N HIS A 35 1.80 3.17 13.50
CA HIS A 35 2.00 4.21 12.49
C HIS A 35 0.73 4.62 11.75
N THR A 36 -0.38 3.93 11.99
CA THR A 36 -1.68 4.19 11.35
C THR A 36 -2.80 4.16 12.38
N ARG A 37 -4.00 4.57 11.98
CA ARG A 37 -5.22 4.42 12.81
C ARG A 37 -5.86 3.03 12.72
N PHE A 38 -5.26 2.08 12.01
CA PHE A 38 -5.82 0.75 11.74
C PHE A 38 -5.15 -0.32 12.59
N GLU A 39 -5.91 -1.32 13.00
CA GLU A 39 -5.42 -2.46 13.79
C GLU A 39 -4.51 -3.40 13.01
N ASN A 40 -4.72 -3.51 11.69
CA ASN A 40 -4.00 -4.41 10.79
C ASN A 40 -4.14 -4.00 9.31
N PHE A 41 -3.41 -4.67 8.42
CA PHE A 41 -3.41 -4.36 7.00
C PHE A 41 -4.75 -4.67 6.31
N ASP A 42 -5.51 -5.67 6.78
CA ASP A 42 -6.87 -5.94 6.28
C ASP A 42 -7.82 -4.77 6.52
N GLY A 43 -7.75 -4.13 7.69
CA GLY A 43 -8.50 -2.92 8.02
C GLY A 43 -8.17 -1.75 7.10
N PHE A 44 -6.89 -1.59 6.77
CA PHE A 44 -6.44 -0.60 5.78
C PHE A 44 -7.00 -0.90 4.39
N LYS A 45 -6.87 -2.15 3.91
CA LYS A 45 -7.38 -2.57 2.60
C LYS A 45 -8.88 -2.34 2.45
N PHE A 46 -9.68 -2.72 3.46
CA PHE A 46 -11.13 -2.52 3.46
C PHE A 46 -11.52 -1.04 3.45
N SER A 47 -10.75 -0.19 4.12
CA SER A 47 -11.00 1.24 4.22
C SER A 47 -10.49 2.02 3.00
N SER A 48 -9.55 1.47 2.25
CA SER A 48 -8.96 2.09 1.06
C SER A 48 -9.94 2.01 -0.13
N ALA A 49 -10.85 2.99 -0.23
CA ALA A 49 -11.79 3.09 -1.35
C ALA A 49 -11.12 3.40 -2.72
N VAL A 50 -9.80 3.53 -2.73
CA VAL A 50 -8.97 4.05 -3.83
C VAL A 50 -8.21 2.95 -4.57
N MET A 51 -8.20 1.72 -4.04
CA MET A 51 -7.64 0.53 -4.68
C MET A 51 -8.75 -0.43 -5.10
N VAL A 52 -8.74 -0.82 -6.37
CA VAL A 52 -9.71 -1.76 -6.92
C VAL A 52 -9.17 -3.18 -6.77
N ASN A 53 -9.87 -3.97 -5.96
CA ASN A 53 -9.74 -5.42 -5.80
C ASN A 53 -8.33 -5.94 -5.45
N TRP A 54 -8.03 -5.90 -4.15
CA TRP A 54 -6.83 -6.49 -3.54
C TRP A 54 -6.65 -8.02 -3.73
N LYS A 55 -7.65 -8.72 -4.28
CA LYS A 55 -7.63 -10.17 -4.52
C LYS A 55 -7.53 -10.54 -6.01
N ALA A 56 -7.45 -9.56 -6.91
CA ALA A 56 -7.27 -9.81 -8.33
C ALA A 56 -5.79 -9.98 -8.68
N ASP A 57 -5.53 -10.67 -9.79
CA ASP A 57 -4.19 -10.74 -10.41
C ASP A 57 -3.71 -9.36 -10.88
N THR A 58 -4.62 -8.40 -11.03
CA THR A 58 -4.32 -7.03 -11.41
C THR A 58 -4.93 -6.05 -10.42
N ILE A 59 -4.11 -5.17 -9.84
CA ILE A 59 -4.55 -4.08 -8.97
C ILE A 59 -4.56 -2.79 -9.78
N VAL A 60 -5.63 -2.01 -9.62
CA VAL A 60 -5.73 -0.66 -10.19
C VAL A 60 -5.99 0.34 -9.08
N TYR A 61 -5.21 1.40 -8.99
CA TYR A 61 -5.40 2.44 -7.98
C TYR A 61 -5.10 3.84 -8.52
N ALA A 62 -5.69 4.86 -7.90
CA ALA A 62 -5.37 6.25 -8.19
C ALA A 62 -4.28 6.75 -7.23
N PRO A 63 -3.05 7.06 -7.70
CA PRO A 63 -1.95 7.44 -6.81
C PRO A 63 -2.27 8.62 -5.91
N LEU A 64 -2.80 9.71 -6.46
CA LEU A 64 -3.11 10.92 -5.69
C LEU A 64 -4.16 10.70 -4.59
N LEU A 65 -5.16 9.85 -4.86
CA LEU A 65 -6.16 9.52 -3.86
C LEU A 65 -5.59 8.59 -2.78
N LEU A 66 -4.70 7.66 -3.17
CA LEU A 66 -3.99 6.81 -2.23
C LEU A 66 -3.06 7.62 -1.32
N ASP A 67 -2.28 8.53 -1.88
CA ASP A 67 -1.39 9.40 -1.12
C ASP A 67 -2.19 10.28 -0.15
N SER A 68 -3.32 10.83 -0.61
CA SER A 68 -4.23 11.61 0.25
C SER A 68 -4.79 10.74 1.39
N PHE A 69 -5.22 9.51 1.10
CA PHE A 69 -5.71 8.57 2.11
C PHE A 69 -4.62 8.21 3.13
N VAL A 70 -3.39 7.93 2.68
CA VAL A 70 -2.25 7.62 3.55
C VAL A 70 -1.96 8.79 4.46
N LYS A 71 -1.90 10.00 3.92
CA LYS A 71 -1.67 11.23 4.69
C LYS A 71 -2.74 11.50 5.74
N GLU A 72 -4.00 11.15 5.48
CA GLU A 72 -5.12 11.37 6.40
C GLU A 72 -5.24 10.26 7.47
N SER A 73 -4.71 9.07 7.20
CA SER A 73 -4.94 7.88 8.04
C SER A 73 -3.68 7.34 8.72
N THR A 74 -2.52 7.88 8.37
CA THR A 74 -1.20 7.47 8.86
C THR A 74 -0.32 8.68 9.16
N GLN A 75 0.86 8.46 9.72
CA GLN A 75 1.85 9.51 9.92
C GLN A 75 2.68 9.87 8.67
N PHE A 76 2.54 9.12 7.57
CA PHE A 76 3.38 9.26 6.37
C PHE A 76 2.77 10.26 5.39
N ALA A 77 3.60 10.90 4.56
CA ALA A 77 3.16 11.91 3.61
C ALA A 77 2.51 11.32 2.36
N ASP A 78 2.93 10.12 1.95
CA ASP A 78 2.46 9.42 0.75
C ASP A 78 2.64 7.90 0.87
N TRP A 79 2.09 7.15 -0.10
CA TRP A 79 2.14 5.69 -0.10
C TRP A 79 3.57 5.14 -0.17
N ASP A 80 4.44 5.81 -0.92
CA ASP A 80 5.80 5.36 -1.20
C ASP A 80 6.68 5.48 0.05
N GLU A 81 6.53 6.55 0.84
CA GLU A 81 7.15 6.72 2.16
C GLU A 81 6.68 5.64 3.14
N MET A 82 5.38 5.34 3.18
CA MET A 82 4.81 4.31 4.06
C MET A 82 5.39 2.93 3.75
N VAL A 83 5.41 2.53 2.46
CA VAL A 83 5.97 1.25 2.01
C VAL A 83 7.46 1.16 2.31
N ARG A 84 8.24 2.21 2.01
CA ARG A 84 9.68 2.24 2.31
C ARG A 84 9.98 2.14 3.79
N SER A 85 9.21 2.83 4.63
CA SER A 85 9.36 2.80 6.08
C SER A 85 9.07 1.41 6.64
N ALA A 86 7.98 0.78 6.20
CA ALA A 86 7.64 -0.59 6.62
C ALA A 86 8.70 -1.60 6.16
N THR A 87 9.14 -1.50 4.91
CA THR A 87 10.21 -2.35 4.34
C THR A 87 11.53 -2.19 5.11
N SER A 88 11.89 -0.96 5.45
CA SER A 88 13.11 -0.66 6.22
C SER A 88 13.02 -1.26 7.61
N LEU A 89 11.91 -1.08 8.33
CA LEU A 89 11.72 -1.68 9.66
C LEU A 89 11.69 -3.21 9.61
N ARG A 90 11.10 -3.80 8.56
CA ARG A 90 10.93 -5.26 8.45
C ARG A 90 12.22 -5.99 8.11
N TYR A 91 13.05 -5.43 7.23
CA TYR A 91 14.24 -6.11 6.68
C TYR A 91 15.57 -5.45 7.04
N HIS A 92 15.56 -4.24 7.59
CA HIS A 92 16.76 -3.55 8.08
C HIS A 92 16.62 -3.29 9.59
N CYS A 93 16.58 -4.37 10.37
CA CYS A 93 17.05 -4.32 11.75
C CYS A 93 18.58 -4.25 11.74
N SER A 94 19.13 -3.12 12.18
CA SER A 94 20.48 -3.01 12.73
C SER A 94 20.39 -2.44 14.13
#